data_AF-D3PEF3-F1
#
_entry.id   AF-D3PEF3-F1
#
_cell.length_a   1.000
_cell.length_b   1.000
_cell.length_c   1.000
_cell.angle_alpha   90.00
_cell.angle_beta   90.00
_cell.angle_gamma   90.00
#
_symmetry.space_group_name_H-M   'P 1'
#
loop_
_entity.id
_entity.type
_entity.pdbx_description
1 polymer ?
#
loop_
_entity_poly.entity_id
_entity_poly.type
_entity_poly.pdbx_seq_one_letter_code
_entity_poly.pdbx_strand_id
1 'polypeptide(L)' 'MLNNNDSVIKELLKNNEEFKKLFEEHIRLEQDLEALYSLKYFPPEVEIKIKEIKLTKLKGKDRMNQIIKEYKKEKGVS' A
#
# COMPACT_ATOMS: atom_id res chain seq x y z
N MET A 1 -5.70 8.30 -0.03
CA MET A 1 -5.80 6.93 -0.60
C MET A 1 -5.15 6.96 -1.97
N LEU A 2 -4.42 5.90 -2.36
CA LEU A 2 -3.90 5.76 -3.73
C LEU A 2 -5.10 5.40 -4.61
N ASN A 3 -5.57 6.33 -5.42
CA ASN A 3 -6.75 6.11 -6.24
C ASN A 3 -6.36 5.30 -7.48
N ASN A 4 -6.91 4.09 -7.62
CA ASN A 4 -6.69 3.23 -8.79
C ASN A 4 -7.22 3.79 -10.12
N ASN A 5 -7.89 4.94 -10.08
CA ASN A 5 -8.36 5.65 -11.27
C ASN A 5 -7.28 6.52 -11.91
N ASP A 6 -6.13 6.72 -11.27
CA ASP A 6 -4.99 7.38 -11.89
C ASP A 6 -4.42 6.50 -13.02
N SER A 7 -4.33 7.07 -14.22
CA SER A 7 -3.71 6.42 -15.39
C SER A 7 -2.27 5.98 -15.09
N VAL A 8 -1.54 6.77 -14.29
CA VAL A 8 -0.20 6.45 -13.81
C VAL A 8 -0.17 5.18 -12.96
N ILE A 9 -1.13 5.01 -12.04
CA ILE A 9 -1.22 3.82 -11.18
C ILE A 9 -1.46 2.59 -12.05
N LYS A 10 -2.41 2.66 -13.01
CA LYS A 10 -2.70 1.54 -13.91
C LYS A 10 -1.49 1.15 -14.76
N GLU A 11 -0.73 2.13 -15.24
CA GLU A 11 0.45 1.87 -16.03
C GLU A 11 1.59 1.28 -15.18
N LEU A 12 1.77 1.76 -13.95
CA LEU A 12 2.71 1.18 -12.99
C LEU A 12 2.33 -0.24 -12.57
N LEU A 13 1.05 -0.54 -12.34
CA LEU A 13 0.58 -1.90 -12.05
C LEU A 13 0.87 -2.88 -13.20
N LYS A 14 0.92 -2.39 -14.44
CA LYS A 14 1.20 -3.19 -15.63
C LYS A 14 2.70 -3.33 -15.93
N ASN A 15 3.45 -2.25 -15.77
CA ASN A 15 4.84 -2.16 -16.23
C ASN A 15 5.87 -2.24 -15.09
N ASN A 16 5.45 -2.17 -13.83
CA ASN A 16 6.32 -2.20 -12.67
C ASN A 16 5.87 -3.31 -11.69
N GLU A 17 6.56 -4.46 -11.74
CA GLU A 17 6.27 -5.60 -10.86
C GLU A 17 6.47 -5.28 -9.38
N GLU A 18 7.42 -4.41 -9.04
CA GLU A 18 7.65 -3.98 -7.66
C GLU A 18 6.43 -3.20 -7.15
N PHE A 19 5.96 -2.22 -7.92
CA PHE A 19 4.77 -1.45 -7.61
C PHE A 19 3.54 -2.34 -7.47
N LYS A 20 3.38 -3.31 -8.37
CA LYS A 20 2.28 -4.29 -8.32
C LYS A 20 2.32 -5.08 -7.01
N LYS A 21 3.47 -5.64 -6.63
CA LYS A 21 3.62 -6.38 -5.37
C LYS A 21 3.33 -5.52 -4.15
N LEU A 22 3.85 -4.29 -4.12
CA LEU A 22 3.60 -3.34 -3.02
C LEU A 22 2.12 -2.98 -2.93
N PHE A 23 1.44 -2.84 -4.07
CA PHE A 23 0.02 -2.54 -4.12
C PHE A 23 -0.83 -3.72 -3.65
N GLU A 24 -0.54 -4.94 -4.11
CA GLU A 24 -1.21 -6.16 -3.65
C GLU A 24 -0.99 -6.38 -2.14
N GLU A 25 0.23 -6.16 -1.65
CA GLU A 25 0.54 -6.22 -0.22
C GLU A 25 -0.23 -5.16 0.57
N HIS A 26 -0.34 -3.93 0.07
CA HIS A 26 -1.13 -2.89 0.71
C HIS A 26 -2.60 -3.29 0.87
N ILE A 27 -3.22 -3.86 -0.18
CA ILE A 27 -4.61 -4.32 -0.14
C ILE A 27 -4.77 -5.47 0.87
N ARG A 28 -3.84 -6.43 0.86
CA ARG A 28 -3.85 -7.55 1.81
C ARG A 28 -3.73 -7.05 3.26
N LEU A 29 -2.82 -6.12 3.52
CA LEU A 29 -2.63 -5.52 4.85
C LEU A 29 -3.86 -4.70 5.29
N GLU A 30 -4.61 -4.11 4.36
CA GLU A 30 -5.89 -3.46 4.65
C GLU A 30 -6.96 -4.46 5.07
N GLN A 31 -7.08 -5.57 4.35
CA GLN A 31 -8.00 -6.65 4.70
C GLN A 31 -7.64 -7.28 6.04
N ASP A 32 -6.35 -7.52 6.30
CA ASP A 32 -5.87 -8.02 7.59
C ASP A 32 -6.19 -7.04 8.72
N LEU A 33 -5.98 -5.73 8.52
CA LEU A 33 -6.36 -4.73 9.52
C LEU A 33 -7.87 -4.72 9.77
N GLU A 34 -8.69 -4.76 8.72
CA GLU A 34 -10.15 -4.77 8.85
C GLU A 34 -10.63 -6.01 9.61
N ALA A 35 -10.08 -7.18 9.30
CA ALA A 35 -10.36 -8.42 10.02
C ALA A 35 -9.97 -8.34 11.49
N LEU A 36 -8.78 -7.79 11.79
CA LEU A 36 -8.32 -7.57 13.17
C LEU A 36 -9.19 -6.54 13.89
N TYR A 37 -9.63 -5.48 13.20
CA TYR A 37 -10.52 -4.46 13.76
C TYR A 37 -11.95 -4.95 13.97
N SER A 38 -12.39 -5.96 13.21
CA SER A 38 -13.68 -6.60 13.40
C SER A 38 -13.73 -7.54 14.60
N LEU A 39 -12.59 -7.79 15.27
CA LEU A 39 -12.56 -8.64 16.46
C LEU A 39 -13.27 -7.94 17.63
N LYS A 40 -14.15 -8.68 18.30
CA LYS A 40 -14.91 -8.18 19.46
C LYS A 40 -14.01 -7.86 20.67
N TYR A 41 -12.85 -8.50 20.74
CA TYR A 41 -11.83 -8.30 21.76
C TYR A 41 -10.46 -8.17 21.10
N PHE A 42 -9.68 -7.20 21.55
CA PHE A 42 -8.33 -6.93 21.09
C PHE A 42 -7.34 -7.42 22.14
N PRO A 43 -6.87 -8.68 22.07
CA PRO A 43 -5.78 -9.11 22.92
C PRO A 43 -4.50 -8.31 22.58
N PRO A 44 -3.55 -8.18 23.52
CA PRO A 44 -2.32 -7.40 23.32
C PRO A 44 -1.51 -7.87 22.09
N GLU A 45 -1.59 -9.15 21.73
CA GLU A 45 -0.96 -9.69 20.52
C GLU A 45 -1.56 -9.10 19.23
N VAL A 46 -2.87 -8.86 19.20
CA VAL A 46 -3.55 -8.21 18.08
C VAL A 46 -3.15 -6.74 17.99
N GLU A 47 -2.98 -6.04 19.12
CA GLU A 47 -2.50 -4.66 19.10
C GLU A 47 -1.08 -4.54 18.54
N ILE A 48 -0.19 -5.47 18.90
CA ILE A 48 1.17 -5.56 18.33
C ILE A 48 1.09 -5.77 16.83
N LYS A 49 0.29 -6.75 16.38
CA LYS A 49 0.13 -7.06 14.96
C LYS A 49 -0.44 -5.89 14.16
N ILE A 50 -1.42 -5.17 14.70
CA ILE A 50 -1.95 -3.94 14.11
C ILE A 50 -0.86 -2.87 13.98
N LYS A 51 -0.01 -2.68 15.00
CA LYS A 51 1.11 -1.73 14.94
C LYS A 51 2.12 -2.11 13.88
N GLU A 52 2.49 -3.40 13.80
CA GLU A 52 3.39 -3.91 12.77
C GLU A 52 2.83 -3.68 11.36
N ILE A 53 1.56 -4.04 11.14
CA ILE A 53 0.91 -3.82 9.84
C ILE A 53 0.89 -2.32 9.49
N LYS A 54 0.60 -1.43 10.44
CA LYS A 54 0.63 0.02 10.20
C LYS A 54 2.02 0.51 9.79
N LEU A 55 3.08 0.02 10.42
CA LEU A 55 4.46 0.37 10.07
C LEU A 55 4.82 -0.14 8.67
N THR A 56 4.45 -1.38 8.35
CA THR A 56 4.67 -1.96 7.01
C THR A 56 3.90 -1.19 5.94
N LYS A 57 2.63 -0.85 6.19
CA LYS A 57 1.84 0.00 5.30
C LYS A 57 2.47 1.36 5.06
N LEU A 58 3.04 1.99 6.11
CA LEU A 58 3.72 3.27 5.97
C LEU A 58 4.92 3.14 5.02
N LYS A 59 5.81 2.18 5.27
CA LYS A 59 6.98 1.92 4.42
C LYS A 59 6.59 1.58 2.97
N GLY A 60 5.60 0.71 2.78
CA GLY A 60 5.11 0.32 1.46
C GLY A 60 4.50 1.52 0.71
N LYS A 61 3.74 2.37 1.41
CA LYS A 61 3.18 3.59 0.84
C LYS A 61 4.26 4.60 0.46
N ASP A 62 5.27 4.81 1.30
CA ASP A 62 6.41 5.67 0.97
C ASP A 62 7.12 5.20 -0.30
N ARG A 63 7.37 3.89 -0.41
CA ARG A 63 7.99 3.31 -1.61
C ARG A 63 7.11 3.45 -2.84
N MET A 64 5.81 3.17 -2.74
CA MET A 64 4.84 3.38 -3.84
C MET A 64 4.82 4.84 -4.30
N ASN A 65 4.81 5.79 -3.37
CA ASN A 65 4.85 7.22 -3.70
C ASN A 65 6.15 7.61 -4.41
N GLN A 66 7.28 7.03 -4.01
CA GLN A 66 8.56 7.26 -4.67
C GLN A 66 8.52 6.79 -6.11
N ILE A 67 8.07 5.55 -6.35
CA ILE A 67 7.92 4.99 -7.70
C ILE A 67 7.01 5.87 -8.56
N ILE A 68 5.87 6.33 -8.03
CA ILE A 68 4.96 7.23 -8.74
C ILE A 68 5.65 8.54 -9.12
N LYS A 69 6.43 9.14 -8.20
CA LYS A 69 7.16 10.38 -8.47
C LYS A 69 8.24 10.17 -9.54
N GLU A 70 9.01 9.09 -9.44
CA GLU A 70 10.04 8.73 -10.43
C GLU A 70 9.42 8.53 -11.81
N TYR A 71 8.30 7.82 -11.87
CA TYR A 71 7.56 7.58 -13.09
C TYR A 71 6.98 8.86 -13.72
N LYS A 72 6.37 9.74 -12.92
CA LYS A 72 5.86 11.04 -13.40
C LYS A 72 6.98 11.92 -13.95
N LYS A 73 8.14 11.92 -13.26
CA LYS A 73 9.33 12.65 -13.70
C LYS A 73 9.89 12.11 -15.02
N GLU A 74 9.96 10.79 -15.17
CA GLU A 74 10.45 10.14 -16.40
C GLU A 74 9.52 10.42 -17.59
N LYS A 75 8.20 10.41 -17.37
CA LYS A 75 7.20 10.71 -18.41
C LYS A 75 7.04 12.20 -18.72
N GLY A 76 7.76 13.09 -18.01
CA GLY A 76 7.67 14.54 -18.20
C GLY A 76 6.29 15.13 -17.88
N VAL A 77 5.48 14.42 -17.09
CA VAL A 77 4.13 14.85 -16.71
C VAL A 77 4.25 15.66 -15.43
N SER A 78 4.53 16.96 -15.57
CA SER A 78 4.50 17.96 -14.50
C SER A 78 3.10 18.50 -14.27
#